data_AF-A0A958AVM8-F1
#
_entry.id   AF-A0A958AVM8-F1
#
_cell.length_a   1.000
_cell.length_b   1.000
_cell.length_c   1.000
_cell.angle_alpha   90.00
_cell.angle_beta   90.00
_cell.angle_gamma   90.00
#
_symmetry.space_group_name_H-M   'P 1'
#
loop_
_entity.id
_entity.type
_entity.pdbx_description
1 polymer ?
#
loop_
_entity_poly.entity_id
_entity_poly.type
_entity_poly.pdbx_seq_one_letter_code
_entity_poly.pdbx_strand_id
1 'polypeptide(L)'
;MSRKNDVQQLIRNNQLRLQKLKEQQALYGISADPRLSIEIDGIEAEIDKLKAELETLGEEDGNFDDGAVPRFTQENPGGTSQPGTGNSGIIITGGTIHAEQLAVGWQAQASKNVSIINHDDVGNSLDTALLEWMKRVETKISELSDFDEDEKAELTQKATKIKDEAAKKEDVNINKLERWLNTLVVMAPDILDITVATLQHPLAGIGIVLKKINDKVKLERQSA
;
A
#
# COMPACT_ATOMS: atom_id res chain seq x y z
N MET A 1 -1.34 37.38 -15.54
CA MET A 1 -0.85 35.99 -15.44
C MET A 1 -2.07 35.10 -15.29
N SER A 2 -2.07 33.88 -15.84
CA SER A 2 -3.18 32.95 -15.63
C SER A 2 -3.16 32.44 -14.19
N ARG A 3 -4.32 32.32 -13.55
CA ARG A 3 -4.46 31.74 -12.20
C ARG A 3 -3.74 30.41 -12.07
N LYS A 4 -3.78 29.58 -13.13
CA LYS A 4 -3.06 28.31 -13.22
C LYS A 4 -1.55 28.46 -13.04
N ASN A 5 -0.94 29.47 -13.66
CA ASN A 5 0.49 29.73 -13.51
C ASN A 5 0.84 30.18 -12.07
N ASP A 6 -0.04 30.97 -11.44
CA ASP A 6 0.17 31.42 -10.06
C ASP A 6 0.11 30.25 -9.08
N VAL A 7 -0.87 29.35 -9.24
CA VAL A 7 -0.99 28.11 -8.43
C VAL A 7 0.22 27.20 -8.64
N GLN A 8 0.69 27.02 -9.88
CA GLN A 8 1.92 26.25 -10.15
C GLN A 8 3.16 26.84 -9.49
N GLN A 9 3.26 28.17 -9.44
CA GLN A 9 4.37 28.86 -8.78
C GLN A 9 4.31 28.67 -7.26
N LEU A 10 3.11 28.73 -6.66
CA LEU A 10 2.91 28.47 -5.24
C LEU A 10 3.29 27.03 -4.87
N ILE A 11 2.87 26.04 -5.67
CA ILE A 11 3.26 24.63 -5.46
C ILE A 11 4.78 24.50 -5.45
N ARG A 12 5.48 25.07 -6.45
CA ARG A 12 6.95 25.04 -6.51
C ARG A 12 7.60 25.67 -5.27
N ASN A 13 7.11 26.83 -4.83
CA ASN A 13 7.64 27.52 -3.66
C ASN A 13 7.46 26.69 -2.38
N ASN A 14 6.27 26.10 -2.18
CA ASN A 14 5.98 25.25 -1.02
C ASN A 14 6.79 23.95 -1.04
N GLN A 15 6.99 23.32 -2.22
CA GLN A 15 7.87 22.16 -2.36
C GLN A 15 9.32 22.47 -1.96
N LEU A 16 9.85 23.61 -2.39
CA LEU A 16 11.21 24.04 -2.00
C LEU A 16 11.32 24.29 -0.50
N ARG A 17 10.29 24.88 0.12
CA ARG A 17 10.25 25.08 1.57
C ARG A 17 10.18 23.74 2.31
N LEU A 18 9.31 22.83 1.88
CA LEU A 18 9.16 21.49 2.43
C LEU A 18 10.48 20.73 2.42
N GLN A 19 11.21 20.78 1.29
CA GLN A 19 12.52 20.15 1.18
C GLN A 19 13.50 20.68 2.24
N LYS A 20 13.59 22.01 2.40
CA LYS A 20 14.47 22.63 3.40
C LYS A 20 14.10 22.22 4.83
N LEU A 21 12.82 22.14 5.16
CA LEU A 21 12.38 21.72 6.50
C LEU A 21 12.71 20.24 6.77
N LYS A 22 12.53 19.37 5.76
CA LYS A 22 12.92 17.96 5.85
C LYS A 22 14.44 17.79 5.99
N GLU A 23 15.23 18.60 5.28
CA GLU A 23 16.70 18.64 5.46
C GLU A 23 17.09 19.08 6.88
N GLN A 24 16.42 20.10 7.43
CA GLN A 24 16.63 20.50 8.84
C GLN A 24 16.25 19.38 9.81
N GLN A 25 15.10 18.74 9.62
CA GLN A 25 14.66 17.63 10.44
C GLN A 25 15.66 16.45 10.38
N ALA A 26 16.21 16.16 9.20
CA ALA A 26 17.24 15.15 9.01
C ALA A 26 18.57 15.53 9.68
N LEU A 27 18.96 16.80 9.63
CA LEU A 27 20.20 17.31 10.21
C LEU A 27 20.18 17.26 11.75
N TYR A 28 19.07 17.64 12.36
CA TYR A 28 18.95 17.72 13.83
C TYR A 28 18.38 16.44 14.46
N GLY A 29 17.75 15.55 13.68
CA GLY A 29 17.24 14.27 14.12
C GLY A 29 16.28 14.41 15.31
N ILE A 30 16.62 13.78 16.44
CA ILE A 30 15.81 13.80 17.68
C ILE A 30 15.83 15.20 18.34
N SER A 31 16.84 16.02 18.05
CA SER A 31 16.96 17.38 18.59
C SER A 31 16.27 18.44 17.73
N ALA A 32 15.57 18.05 16.66
CA ALA A 32 14.82 18.99 15.84
C ALA A 32 13.70 19.63 16.66
N ASP A 33 13.46 20.93 16.46
CA ASP A 33 12.34 21.65 17.09
C ASP A 33 11.01 20.93 16.73
N PRO A 34 10.18 20.51 17.72
CA PRO A 34 8.89 19.88 17.44
C PRO A 34 7.98 20.69 16.52
N ARG A 35 8.16 22.02 16.44
CA ARG A 35 7.43 22.90 15.53
C ARG A 35 7.72 22.61 14.06
N LEU A 36 8.90 22.07 13.73
CA LEU A 36 9.26 21.67 12.36
C LEU A 36 8.30 20.63 11.82
N SER A 37 7.95 19.61 12.60
CA SER A 37 7.03 18.55 12.17
C SER A 37 5.64 19.10 11.87
N ILE A 38 5.14 20.02 12.70
CA ILE A 38 3.84 20.68 12.50
C ILE A 38 3.86 21.54 11.23
N GLU A 39 4.96 22.26 10.99
CA GLU A 39 5.11 23.09 9.79
C GLU A 39 5.20 22.25 8.51
N ILE A 40 5.92 21.12 8.55
CA ILE A 40 5.99 20.15 7.45
C ILE A 40 4.59 19.66 7.10
N ASP A 41 3.83 19.18 8.08
CA ASP A 41 2.46 18.68 7.89
C ASP A 41 1.54 19.76 7.29
N GLY A 42 1.65 21.00 7.76
CA GLY A 42 0.87 22.13 7.25
C GLY A 42 1.17 22.44 5.78
N ILE A 43 2.45 22.43 5.39
CA ILE A 43 2.88 22.70 4.00
C ILE A 43 2.47 21.56 3.07
N GLU A 44 2.56 20.30 3.51
CA GLU A 44 2.10 19.15 2.73
C GLU A 44 0.60 19.26 2.42
N ALA A 45 -0.22 19.57 3.44
CA ALA A 45 -1.65 19.80 3.25
C ALA A 45 -1.95 20.98 2.31
N GLU A 46 -1.14 22.05 2.35
CA GLU A 46 -1.29 23.19 1.44
C GLU A 46 -0.95 22.82 -0.01
N ILE A 47 0.10 22.02 -0.23
CA ILE A 47 0.45 21.51 -1.57
C ILE A 47 -0.68 20.65 -2.14
N ASP A 48 -1.26 19.76 -1.34
CA ASP A 48 -2.37 18.91 -1.78
C ASP A 48 -3.61 19.73 -2.16
N LYS A 49 -3.93 20.76 -1.36
CA LYS A 49 -5.01 21.70 -1.68
C LYS A 49 -4.75 22.44 -3.00
N LEU A 50 -3.52 22.93 -3.21
CA LEU A 50 -3.15 23.64 -4.44
C LEU A 50 -3.15 22.72 -5.67
N LYS A 51 -2.76 21.45 -5.51
CA LYS A 51 -2.85 20.45 -6.59
C LYS A 51 -4.30 20.19 -6.99
N ALA A 52 -5.20 20.04 -6.02
CA ALA A 52 -6.62 19.89 -6.29
C ALA A 52 -7.20 21.13 -7.01
N GLU A 53 -6.81 22.34 -6.60
CA GLU A 53 -7.20 23.57 -7.31
C GLU A 53 -6.68 23.57 -8.77
N LEU A 54 -5.45 23.13 -8.99
CA LEU A 54 -4.86 23.05 -10.33
C LEU A 54 -5.58 22.05 -11.24
N GLU A 55 -6.06 20.94 -10.68
CA GLU A 55 -6.88 19.96 -11.38
C GLU A 55 -8.21 20.58 -11.84
N THR A 56 -8.91 21.29 -10.94
CA THR A 56 -10.17 21.99 -11.29
C THR A 56 -9.99 23.04 -12.39
N LEU A 57 -8.85 23.76 -12.39
CA LEU A 57 -8.52 24.74 -13.42
C LEU A 57 -8.10 24.10 -14.76
N GLY A 58 -7.77 22.81 -14.79
CA GLY A 58 -7.44 22.08 -16.00
C GLY A 58 -8.66 21.62 -16.80
N GLU A 59 -9.78 21.41 -16.12
CA GLU A 59 -11.03 20.95 -16.74
C GLU A 59 -11.78 22.08 -17.47
N GLU A 60 -11.63 23.33 -17.03
CA GLU A 60 -12.34 24.48 -17.61
C GLU A 60 -11.87 24.85 -19.04
N ASP A 61 -10.62 24.56 -19.40
CA ASP A 61 -10.07 24.88 -20.74
C ASP A 61 -10.50 23.86 -21.82
N GLY A 62 -11.10 22.72 -21.44
CA GLY A 62 -11.37 21.59 -22.34
C GLY A 62 -12.82 21.43 -22.82
N ASN A 63 -13.78 22.15 -22.23
CA ASN A 63 -15.20 22.00 -22.56
C ASN A 63 -15.71 23.15 -23.45
N PHE A 64 -14.98 23.43 -24.54
CA PHE A 64 -15.59 24.14 -25.66
C PHE A 64 -16.40 23.11 -26.42
N ASP A 65 -17.71 23.11 -26.18
CA ASP A 65 -18.72 22.37 -26.94
C ASP A 65 -18.57 22.76 -28.42
N ASP A 66 -17.73 22.01 -29.12
CA ASP A 66 -17.47 22.16 -30.54
C ASP A 66 -18.74 21.69 -31.25
N GLY A 67 -19.66 22.65 -31.40
CA GLY A 67 -20.97 22.45 -31.96
C GLY A 67 -20.90 21.60 -33.23
N ALA A 68 -21.33 20.35 -33.09
CA ALA A 68 -21.83 19.46 -34.13
C ALA A 68 -21.38 19.80 -35.56
N VAL A 69 -20.15 19.42 -35.93
CA VAL A 69 -19.83 19.15 -37.35
C VAL A 69 -20.28 17.72 -37.68
N PRO A 70 -21.14 17.51 -38.69
CA PRO A 70 -21.66 16.19 -39.03
C PRO A 70 -20.54 15.26 -39.50
N ARG A 71 -20.35 14.17 -38.76
CA ARG A 71 -19.38 13.11 -39.05
C ARG A 71 -19.90 12.26 -40.20
N PHE A 72 -19.26 12.36 -41.37
CA PHE A 72 -19.46 11.42 -42.47
C PHE A 72 -18.88 10.05 -42.08
N THR A 73 -19.76 9.07 -41.93
CA THR A 73 -19.41 7.66 -41.73
C THR A 73 -18.87 7.09 -43.04
N GLN A 74 -17.57 6.81 -43.10
CA GLN A 74 -17.00 5.98 -44.15
C GLN A 74 -16.80 4.57 -43.61
N GLU A 75 -17.71 3.68 -44.02
CA GLU A 75 -17.64 2.25 -43.78
C GLU A 75 -16.42 1.67 -44.48
N ASN A 76 -15.61 0.89 -43.76
CA ASN A 76 -14.52 0.13 -44.34
C ASN A 76 -14.69 -1.34 -43.91
N PRO A 77 -15.08 -2.24 -44.84
CA PRO A 77 -15.22 -3.66 -44.54
C PRO A 77 -13.95 -4.44 -44.94
N GLY A 78 -13.56 -5.40 -44.09
CA GLY A 78 -12.78 -6.56 -44.54
C GLY A 78 -11.31 -6.57 -44.11
N GLY A 79 -11.03 -7.34 -43.06
CA GLY A 79 -9.69 -7.80 -42.71
C GLY A 79 -9.77 -9.15 -42.03
N THR A 80 -9.65 -10.22 -42.82
CA THR A 80 -9.76 -11.62 -42.44
C THR A 80 -8.58 -12.10 -41.59
N SER A 81 -8.91 -12.93 -40.60
CA SER A 81 -8.01 -13.69 -39.74
C SER A 81 -7.02 -14.57 -40.51
N GLN A 82 -5.79 -14.69 -40.00
CA GLN A 82 -4.83 -15.73 -40.38
C GLN A 82 -4.30 -16.42 -39.11
N PRO A 83 -4.46 -17.75 -38.95
CA PRO A 83 -3.85 -18.49 -37.84
C PRO A 83 -2.40 -18.86 -38.20
N GLY A 84 -1.45 -18.38 -37.41
CA GLY A 84 -0.05 -18.80 -37.46
C GLY A 84 0.18 -20.05 -36.62
N THR A 85 0.57 -21.13 -37.27
CA THR A 85 1.08 -22.36 -36.66
C THR A 85 2.59 -22.25 -36.41
N GLY A 86 3.04 -22.77 -35.26
CA GLY A 86 4.40 -23.28 -35.08
C GLY A 86 5.25 -22.61 -34.00
N ASN A 87 5.28 -23.19 -32.80
CA ASN A 87 6.54 -23.58 -32.19
C ASN A 87 6.32 -24.67 -31.13
N SER A 88 6.81 -25.88 -31.39
CA SER A 88 6.86 -26.97 -30.42
C SER A 88 8.02 -26.74 -29.45
N GLY A 89 7.76 -26.00 -28.38
CA GLY A 89 8.45 -26.16 -27.11
C GLY A 89 7.46 -26.78 -26.12
N ILE A 90 7.80 -27.90 -25.49
CA ILE A 90 6.99 -28.44 -24.39
C ILE A 90 7.11 -27.43 -23.24
N ILE A 91 6.09 -26.58 -23.10
CA ILE A 91 5.85 -25.78 -21.91
C ILE A 91 4.77 -26.51 -21.13
N ILE A 92 5.13 -27.09 -20.00
CA ILE A 92 4.17 -27.65 -19.05
C ILE A 92 3.51 -26.45 -18.37
N THR A 93 2.43 -25.96 -18.97
CA THR A 93 1.60 -24.89 -18.43
C THR A 93 0.24 -25.47 -18.06
N GLY A 94 -0.09 -25.47 -16.77
CA GLY A 94 -1.46 -25.37 -16.28
C GLY A 94 -2.48 -26.42 -16.75
N GLY A 95 -2.10 -27.69 -16.91
CA GLY A 95 -3.05 -28.78 -17.09
C GLY A 95 -3.43 -29.43 -15.76
N THR A 96 -4.73 -29.65 -15.51
CA THR A 96 -5.20 -30.60 -14.50
C THR A 96 -4.54 -31.94 -14.76
N ILE A 97 -3.69 -32.40 -13.83
CA ILE A 97 -3.10 -33.73 -13.89
C ILE A 97 -4.25 -34.72 -13.66
N HIS A 98 -4.71 -35.38 -14.72
CA HIS A 98 -5.52 -36.59 -14.56
C HIS A 98 -4.65 -37.63 -13.87
N ALA A 99 -5.10 -38.11 -12.71
CA ALA A 99 -4.35 -38.91 -11.74
C ALA A 99 -3.98 -40.34 -12.20
N GLU A 100 -3.87 -40.60 -13.51
CA GLU A 100 -3.69 -41.96 -14.04
C GLU A 100 -2.27 -42.30 -14.48
N GLN A 101 -1.28 -41.41 -14.31
CA GLN A 101 0.12 -41.69 -14.66
C GLN A 101 1.16 -41.41 -13.56
N LEU A 102 0.79 -41.58 -12.29
CA LEU A 102 1.77 -41.72 -11.20
C LEU A 102 1.58 -43.06 -10.49
N ALA A 103 1.91 -44.14 -11.21
CA ALA A 103 2.24 -45.42 -10.58
C ALA A 103 3.73 -45.41 -10.21
N VAL A 104 4.07 -44.76 -9.10
CA VAL A 104 5.29 -45.07 -8.33
C VAL A 104 4.89 -45.15 -6.87
N GLY A 105 5.10 -46.32 -6.29
CA GLY A 105 4.55 -46.72 -5.00
C GLY A 105 5.05 -45.92 -3.79
N TRP A 106 4.40 -46.25 -2.68
CA TRP A 106 4.62 -45.82 -1.30
C TRP A 106 3.89 -44.55 -0.83
N GLN A 107 2.64 -44.77 -0.41
CA GLN A 107 2.09 -44.37 0.89
C GLN A 107 2.63 -43.06 1.49
N ALA A 108 1.94 -41.95 1.21
CA ALA A 108 1.91 -40.79 2.10
C ALA A 108 0.49 -40.23 2.15
N GLN A 109 -0.26 -40.60 3.19
CA GLN A 109 -1.35 -39.79 3.70
C GLN A 109 -0.77 -38.46 4.20
N ALA A 110 -0.91 -37.39 3.42
CA ALA A 110 -0.82 -36.02 3.91
C ALA A 110 -1.41 -35.06 2.88
N SER A 111 -2.74 -34.97 2.84
CA SER A 111 -3.41 -33.83 2.23
C SER A 111 -3.16 -32.60 3.11
N LYS A 112 -2.06 -31.88 2.88
CA LYS A 112 -1.89 -30.51 3.39
C LYS A 112 -0.93 -29.72 2.49
N ASN A 113 -1.54 -28.90 1.64
CA ASN A 113 -0.98 -27.69 1.03
C ASN A 113 0.38 -27.84 0.33
N VAL A 114 0.39 -28.48 -0.85
CA VAL A 114 1.44 -28.22 -1.84
C VAL A 114 1.00 -27.00 -2.65
N SER A 115 1.46 -25.81 -2.24
CA SER A 115 1.37 -24.61 -3.08
C SER A 115 2.60 -24.61 -4.00
N ILE A 116 2.36 -24.79 -5.30
CA ILE A 116 3.39 -24.63 -6.33
C ILE A 116 3.56 -23.13 -6.55
N ILE A 117 4.61 -22.55 -5.97
CA ILE A 117 4.96 -21.14 -6.16
C ILE A 117 5.83 -21.06 -7.41
N ASN A 118 5.31 -20.43 -8.47
CA ASN A 118 6.07 -20.15 -9.68
C ASN A 118 7.18 -19.13 -9.36
N HIS A 119 8.42 -19.45 -9.71
CA HIS A 119 9.62 -18.70 -9.33
C HIS A 119 9.80 -17.37 -10.11
N ASP A 120 8.92 -17.07 -11.07
CA ASP A 120 8.92 -15.82 -11.85
C ASP A 120 7.93 -14.76 -11.31
N ASP A 121 7.15 -15.09 -10.28
CA ASP A 121 6.15 -14.19 -9.65
C ASP A 121 6.67 -13.53 -8.34
N VAL A 122 8.00 -13.48 -8.17
CA VAL A 122 8.69 -12.80 -7.05
C VAL A 122 8.45 -11.28 -7.09
N GLY A 123 7.82 -10.78 -8.16
CA GLY A 123 7.43 -9.37 -8.35
C GLY A 123 6.24 -8.88 -7.53
N ASN A 124 5.49 -9.74 -6.83
CA ASN A 124 4.34 -9.30 -6.00
C ASN A 124 4.50 -9.61 -4.49
N SER A 125 5.70 -9.36 -3.97
CA SER A 125 6.11 -9.71 -2.61
C SER A 125 5.42 -8.92 -1.50
N LEU A 126 4.93 -7.70 -1.76
CA LEU A 126 4.29 -6.87 -0.74
C LEU A 126 2.83 -7.27 -0.50
N ASP A 127 2.02 -7.37 -1.55
CA ASP A 127 0.59 -7.69 -1.40
C ASP A 127 0.41 -9.08 -0.79
N THR A 128 1.25 -10.03 -1.19
CA THR A 128 1.29 -11.38 -0.60
C THR A 128 1.68 -11.32 0.88
N ALA A 129 2.73 -10.56 1.23
CA ALA A 129 3.15 -10.40 2.62
C ALA A 129 2.08 -9.71 3.49
N LEU A 130 1.42 -8.68 2.96
CA LEU A 130 0.32 -7.98 3.65
C LEU A 130 -0.90 -8.88 3.81
N LEU A 131 -1.21 -9.73 2.82
CA LEU A 131 -2.30 -10.70 2.92
C LEU A 131 -2.00 -11.78 3.96
N GLU A 132 -0.79 -12.34 3.95
CA GLU A 132 -0.35 -13.31 4.96
C GLU A 132 -0.33 -12.71 6.36
N TRP A 133 0.12 -11.47 6.49
CA TRP A 133 0.07 -10.71 7.73
C TRP A 133 -1.35 -10.54 8.23
N MET A 134 -2.28 -10.10 7.38
CA MET A 134 -3.67 -9.91 7.76
C MET A 134 -4.29 -11.21 8.27
N LYS A 135 -4.02 -12.34 7.61
CA LYS A 135 -4.47 -13.66 8.09
C LYS A 135 -3.92 -13.99 9.48
N ARG A 136 -2.66 -13.67 9.78
CA ARG A 136 -2.06 -13.88 11.10
C ARG A 136 -2.70 -12.98 12.15
N VAL A 137 -2.98 -11.72 11.81
CA VAL A 137 -3.66 -10.78 12.70
C VAL A 137 -5.09 -11.23 12.99
N GLU A 138 -5.88 -11.59 11.98
CA GLU A 138 -7.24 -12.11 12.15
C GLU A 138 -7.26 -13.37 13.03
N THR A 139 -6.29 -14.28 12.82
CA THR A 139 -6.14 -15.46 13.67
C THR A 139 -5.86 -15.09 15.13
N LYS A 140 -5.02 -14.08 15.37
CA LYS A 140 -4.73 -13.63 16.73
C LYS A 140 -5.89 -12.91 17.38
N ILE A 141 -6.65 -12.12 16.62
CA ILE A 141 -7.88 -11.48 17.10
C ILE A 141 -8.90 -12.53 17.52
N SER A 142 -9.07 -13.61 16.74
CA SER A 142 -10.02 -14.66 17.08
C SER A 142 -9.61 -15.48 18.32
N GLU A 143 -8.30 -15.59 18.59
CA GLU A 143 -7.74 -16.22 19.80
C GLU A 143 -7.91 -15.38 21.08
N LEU A 144 -8.24 -14.08 20.98
CA LEU A 144 -8.46 -13.22 22.15
C LEU A 144 -9.80 -13.59 22.84
N SER A 145 -9.73 -14.36 23.92
CA SER A 145 -10.92 -14.75 24.70
C SER A 145 -11.54 -13.62 25.52
N ASP A 146 -10.72 -12.62 25.87
CA ASP A 146 -11.11 -11.55 26.78
C ASP A 146 -11.84 -10.40 26.07
N PHE A 147 -11.93 -10.47 24.75
CA PHE A 147 -12.52 -9.45 23.88
C PHE A 147 -13.90 -9.91 23.40
N ASP A 148 -14.87 -9.00 23.44
CA ASP A 148 -16.17 -9.25 22.81
C ASP A 148 -16.11 -9.12 21.27
N GLU A 149 -17.20 -9.49 20.59
CA GLU A 149 -17.27 -9.47 19.12
C GLU A 149 -17.14 -8.04 18.54
N ASP A 150 -17.61 -7.02 19.26
CA ASP A 150 -17.53 -5.63 18.81
C ASP A 150 -16.08 -5.11 18.90
N GLU A 151 -15.38 -5.43 19.99
CA GLU A 151 -13.96 -5.09 20.15
C GLU A 151 -13.08 -5.83 19.13
N LYS A 152 -13.37 -7.11 18.84
CA LYS A 152 -12.69 -7.87 17.77
C LYS A 152 -12.93 -7.28 16.40
N ALA A 153 -14.16 -6.84 16.11
CA ALA A 153 -14.49 -6.16 14.86
C ALA A 153 -13.74 -4.83 14.74
N GLU A 154 -13.64 -4.05 15.83
CA GLU A 154 -12.86 -2.82 15.87
C GLU A 154 -11.36 -3.07 15.59
N LEU A 155 -10.76 -4.07 16.23
CA LEU A 155 -9.37 -4.47 15.99
C LEU A 155 -9.14 -4.88 14.53
N THR A 156 -10.05 -5.68 13.97
CA THR A 156 -9.98 -6.14 12.58
C THR A 156 -10.08 -4.95 11.61
N GLN A 157 -10.95 -3.98 11.90
CA GLN A 157 -11.09 -2.78 11.09
C GLN A 157 -9.81 -1.92 11.13
N LYS A 158 -9.17 -1.78 12.30
CA LYS A 158 -7.90 -1.05 12.42
C LYS A 158 -6.76 -1.76 11.70
N ALA A 159 -6.66 -3.09 11.82
CA ALA A 159 -5.70 -3.89 11.08
C ALA A 159 -5.88 -3.72 9.55
N THR A 160 -7.13 -3.71 9.08
CA THR A 160 -7.44 -3.46 7.67
C THR A 160 -6.99 -2.07 7.22
N LYS A 161 -7.25 -1.02 8.02
CA LYS A 161 -6.78 0.35 7.71
C LYS A 161 -5.26 0.45 7.64
N ILE A 162 -4.55 -0.25 8.53
CA ILE A 162 -3.09 -0.34 8.50
C ILE A 162 -2.61 -1.03 7.23
N LYS A 163 -3.25 -2.14 6.83
CA LYS A 163 -2.97 -2.85 5.57
C LYS A 163 -3.07 -1.92 4.37
N ASP A 164 -4.20 -1.22 4.26
CA ASP A 164 -4.55 -0.41 3.10
C ASP A 164 -3.65 0.81 2.99
N GLU A 165 -3.26 1.39 4.12
CA GLU A 165 -2.31 2.50 4.15
C GLU A 165 -0.89 2.03 3.83
N ALA A 166 -0.43 0.90 4.41
CA ALA A 166 0.88 0.33 4.11
C ALA A 166 1.03 -0.09 2.64
N ALA A 167 -0.06 -0.49 1.99
CA ALA A 167 -0.09 -0.83 0.56
C ALA A 167 0.22 0.36 -0.36
N LYS A 168 0.10 1.61 0.12
CA LYS A 168 0.38 2.84 -0.65
C LYS A 168 1.87 3.10 -0.88
N LYS A 169 2.77 2.32 -0.25
CA LYS A 169 4.23 2.40 -0.42
C LYS A 169 4.80 3.79 -0.14
N GLU A 170 4.99 4.62 -1.16
CA GLU A 170 5.61 5.95 -1.07
C GLU A 170 4.62 7.02 -0.56
N ASP A 171 3.32 6.84 -0.81
CA ASP A 171 2.25 7.77 -0.43
C ASP A 171 1.62 7.43 0.94
N VAL A 172 2.36 6.71 1.77
CA VAL A 172 1.90 6.31 3.10
C VAL A 172 1.74 7.52 4.00
N ASN A 173 0.55 7.70 4.58
CA ASN A 173 0.33 8.68 5.62
C ASN A 173 0.80 8.13 6.99
N ILE A 174 2.02 8.52 7.37
CA ILE A 174 2.67 8.09 8.61
C ILE A 174 1.85 8.44 9.87
N ASN A 175 1.26 9.64 9.92
CA ASN A 175 0.47 10.09 11.07
C ASN A 175 -0.78 9.21 11.29
N LYS A 176 -1.43 8.75 10.21
CA LYS A 176 -2.55 7.80 10.29
C LYS A 176 -2.10 6.43 10.80
N LEU A 177 -1.01 5.89 10.25
CA LEU A 177 -0.43 4.62 10.70
C LEU A 177 -0.08 4.67 12.18
N GLU A 178 0.61 5.71 12.63
CA GLU A 178 0.98 5.89 14.03
C GLU A 178 -0.25 5.90 14.94
N ARG A 179 -1.30 6.63 14.56
CA ARG A 179 -2.56 6.67 15.34
C ARG A 179 -3.21 5.29 15.47
N TRP A 180 -3.25 4.50 14.41
CA TRP A 180 -3.83 3.15 14.46
C TRP A 180 -2.95 2.17 15.22
N LEU A 181 -1.63 2.24 15.03
CA LEU A 181 -0.66 1.41 15.76
C LEU A 181 -0.70 1.71 17.26
N ASN A 182 -0.77 2.98 17.67
CA ASN A 182 -0.93 3.35 19.08
C ASN A 182 -2.23 2.81 19.68
N THR A 183 -3.28 2.64 18.89
CA THR A 183 -4.50 1.99 19.38
C THR A 183 -4.28 0.48 19.58
N LEU A 184 -3.58 -0.18 18.64
CA LEU A 184 -3.21 -1.59 18.79
C LEU A 184 -2.28 -1.82 19.98
N VAL A 185 -1.37 -0.89 20.28
CA VAL A 185 -0.50 -0.95 21.47
C VAL A 185 -1.32 -1.09 22.74
N VAL A 186 -2.36 -0.26 22.88
CA VAL A 186 -3.18 -0.18 24.09
C VAL A 186 -4.14 -1.36 24.19
N MET A 187 -4.77 -1.73 23.07
CA MET A 187 -5.79 -2.78 23.07
C MET A 187 -5.19 -4.18 22.95
N ALA A 188 -4.28 -4.41 22.00
CA ALA A 188 -3.81 -5.74 21.64
C ALA A 188 -2.28 -5.76 21.42
N PRO A 189 -1.49 -5.69 22.51
CA PRO A 189 -0.04 -5.59 22.46
C PRO A 189 0.65 -6.71 21.65
N ASP A 190 0.07 -7.91 21.61
CA ASP A 190 0.61 -9.06 20.87
C ASP A 190 0.39 -8.93 19.35
N ILE A 191 -0.72 -8.31 18.94
CA ILE A 191 -1.02 -8.05 17.52
C ILE A 191 -0.05 -7.01 16.95
N LEU A 192 0.34 -6.04 17.78
CA LEU A 192 1.36 -5.06 17.41
C LEU A 192 2.70 -5.76 17.08
N ASP A 193 3.14 -6.70 17.90
CA ASP A 193 4.43 -7.37 17.71
C ASP A 193 4.47 -8.10 16.35
N ILE A 194 3.38 -8.76 15.96
CA ILE A 194 3.24 -9.39 14.64
C ILE A 194 3.23 -8.34 13.53
N THR A 195 2.54 -7.23 13.75
CA THR A 195 2.47 -6.12 12.80
C THR A 195 3.83 -5.49 12.53
N VAL A 196 4.60 -5.22 13.58
CA VAL A 196 5.96 -4.70 13.45
C VAL A 196 6.87 -5.72 12.77
N ALA A 197 6.83 -6.99 13.17
CA ALA A 197 7.67 -8.02 12.59
C ALA A 197 7.42 -8.20 11.08
N THR A 198 6.16 -8.15 10.63
CA THR A 198 5.86 -8.26 9.21
C THR A 198 6.23 -7.00 8.45
N LEU A 199 5.86 -5.82 8.95
CA LEU A 199 6.15 -4.58 8.24
C LEU A 199 7.65 -4.28 8.17
N GLN A 200 8.48 -4.89 9.03
CA GLN A 200 9.93 -4.79 8.97
C GLN A 200 10.58 -5.52 7.78
N HIS A 201 9.93 -6.52 7.16
CA HIS A 201 10.64 -7.49 6.31
C HIS A 201 10.59 -7.30 4.78
N PRO A 202 9.69 -6.49 4.19
CA PRO A 202 9.85 -6.06 2.78
C PRO A 202 9.66 -4.55 2.51
N LEU A 203 9.20 -3.76 3.49
CA LEU A 203 8.86 -2.33 3.33
C LEU A 203 10.02 -1.42 3.76
N ALA A 204 11.13 -1.45 3.02
CA ALA A 204 12.35 -0.69 3.33
C ALA A 204 12.13 0.84 3.51
N GLY A 205 10.99 1.41 3.10
CA GLY A 205 10.61 2.81 3.35
C GLY A 205 9.90 3.08 4.68
N ILE A 206 9.09 2.15 5.21
CA ILE A 206 8.26 2.37 6.42
C ILE A 206 8.98 1.89 7.69
N GLY A 207 10.00 1.04 7.54
CA GLY A 207 10.70 0.39 8.66
C GLY A 207 11.28 1.34 9.71
N ILE A 208 11.69 2.56 9.33
CA ILE A 208 12.25 3.55 10.28
C ILE A 208 11.17 4.07 11.23
N VAL A 209 9.97 4.35 10.72
CA VAL A 209 8.85 4.85 11.53
C VAL A 209 8.35 3.76 12.47
N LEU A 210 8.19 2.54 11.96
CA LEU A 210 7.77 1.39 12.75
C LEU A 210 8.78 1.04 13.84
N LYS A 211 10.08 1.18 13.56
CA LYS A 211 11.13 1.01 14.57
C LYS A 211 10.98 2.04 15.69
N LYS A 212 10.77 3.32 15.37
CA LYS A 212 10.56 4.37 16.39
C LYS A 212 9.33 4.09 17.26
N ILE A 213 8.23 3.64 16.67
CA ILE A 213 7.00 3.28 17.41
C ILE A 213 7.28 2.07 18.32
N ASN A 214 7.90 1.01 17.80
CA ASN A 214 8.24 -0.17 18.60
C ASN A 214 9.19 0.15 19.76
N ASP A 215 10.23 0.95 19.51
CA ASP A 215 11.19 1.36 20.53
C ASP A 215 10.50 2.18 21.63
N LYS A 216 9.60 3.10 21.26
CA LYS A 216 8.79 3.88 22.22
C LYS A 216 7.89 2.97 23.08
N VAL A 217 7.20 2.02 22.46
CA VAL A 217 6.29 1.09 23.15
C VAL A 217 7.06 0.18 24.12
N LYS A 218 8.23 -0.32 23.71
CA LYS A 218 9.10 -1.11 24.59
C LYS A 218 9.59 -0.31 25.80
N LEU A 219 9.95 0.96 25.59
CA LEU A 219 10.33 1.88 26.66
C LEU A 219 9.18 2.11 27.65
N GLU A 220 7.96 2.33 27.16
CA GLU A 220 6.78 2.51 27.99
C GLU A 220 6.42 1.24 28.78
N ARG A 221 6.51 0.04 28.17
CA ARG A 221 6.30 -1.24 28.88
C ARG A 221 7.35 -1.53 29.97
N GLN A 222 8.58 -1.05 29.80
CA GLN A 222 9.63 -1.23 30.82
C GLN A 222 9.50 -0.25 31.99
N SER A 223 8.72 0.82 31.82
CA SER A 223 8.57 1.89 32.81
C SER A 223 7.25 1.81 33.60
N ALA A 224 6.37 0.88 33.22
CA ALA A 224 5.07 0.60 33.86
C ALA A 224 5.15 -0.69 34.69
#